data_AF-A0AAU7YXI6-F1
#
_entry.id   AF-A0AAU7YXI6-F1
#
_cell.length_a   1.000
_cell.length_b   1.000
_cell.length_c   1.000
_cell.angle_alpha   90.00
_cell.angle_beta   90.00
_cell.angle_gamma   90.00
#
_symmetry.space_group_name_H-M   'P 1'
#
loop_
_entity.id
_entity.type
_entity.pdbx_description
1 polymer ?
#
loop_
_entity_poly.entity_id
_entity_poly.type
_entity_poly.pdbx_seq_one_letter_code
_entity_poly.pdbx_strand_id
1 'polypeptide(L)'
;MRREKVSLTQASRDAGISPRTVTRWGKTALQKQKNGKYAAKKSDSLLRLVMIPTPDGKRDIAVRGSKQVTLLAEYWNALHRYLQTGDASRLKKFQGKYIRDANGVDIPLSVDLSALNRLGSAGVLSFESLYARTT
;
A
#
# COMPACT_ATOMS: atom_id res chain seq x y z
N MET A 1 12.57 6.42 10.83
CA MET A 1 11.50 6.26 11.84
C MET A 1 10.82 4.88 11.86
N ARG A 2 10.62 4.16 10.74
CA ARG A 2 10.16 2.75 10.74
C ARG A 2 11.19 1.80 10.10
N ARG A 3 11.37 1.86 8.78
CA ARG A 3 12.30 1.00 8.01
C ARG A 3 13.76 1.33 8.34
N GLU A 4 14.17 2.57 8.10
CA GLU A 4 15.56 3.01 8.29
C GLU A 4 15.89 3.40 9.74
N LYS A 5 14.92 3.31 10.66
CA LYS A 5 15.09 3.66 12.10
C LYS A 5 15.67 5.06 12.40
N VAL A 6 15.71 5.97 11.41
CA VAL A 6 16.13 7.37 11.61
C VAL A 6 15.18 8.19 12.49
N SER A 7 15.67 9.29 13.07
CA SER A 7 14.87 10.22 13.90
C SER A 7 13.88 11.04 13.07
N LEU A 8 12.89 11.66 13.72
CA LEU A 8 11.97 12.59 13.04
C LEU A 8 12.71 13.77 12.42
N THR A 9 13.68 14.34 13.14
CA THR A 9 14.48 15.47 12.66
C THR A 9 15.27 15.11 11.40
N GLN A 10 15.90 13.93 11.39
CA GLN A 10 16.64 13.48 10.21
C GLN A 10 15.69 13.24 9.02
N ALA A 11 14.62 12.48 9.23
CA ALA A 11 13.63 12.23 8.18
C ALA A 11 12.98 13.52 7.64
N SER A 12 12.75 14.51 8.51
CA SER A 12 12.28 15.84 8.13
C SER A 12 13.26 16.57 7.23
N ARG A 13 14.55 16.54 7.57
CA ARG A 13 15.62 17.15 6.78
C ARG A 13 15.73 16.49 5.41
N ASP A 14 15.75 15.16 5.38
CA ASP A 14 15.85 14.37 4.14
C ASP A 14 14.67 14.65 3.20
N ALA A 15 13.48 14.89 3.75
CA ALA A 15 12.28 15.23 2.99
C ALA A 15 12.13 16.73 2.67
N GLY A 16 12.99 17.61 3.19
CA GLY A 16 12.85 19.06 3.05
C GLY A 16 11.61 19.65 3.76
N ILE A 17 11.07 18.96 4.77
CA ILE A 17 9.84 19.36 5.49
C ILE A 17 10.17 19.68 6.94
N SER A 18 9.72 20.84 7.44
CA SER A 18 9.97 21.22 8.82
C SER A 18 9.42 20.16 9.82
N PRO A 19 10.15 19.85 10.91
CA PRO A 19 9.65 18.94 11.96
C PRO A 19 8.30 19.35 12.53
N ARG A 20 8.04 20.66 12.62
CA ARG A 20 6.75 21.23 13.06
C ARG A 20 5.62 20.85 12.10
N THR A 21 5.85 20.94 10.79
CA THR A 21 4.88 20.53 9.78
C THR A 21 4.59 19.03 9.86
N VAL A 22 5.64 18.20 9.98
CA VAL A 22 5.50 16.74 10.09
C VAL A 22 4.70 16.35 11.34
N THR A 23 4.99 16.96 12.49
CA THR A 23 4.27 16.68 13.74
C THR A 23 2.85 17.24 13.75
N ARG A 24 2.60 18.38 13.10
CA ARG A 24 1.26 18.98 12.96
C ARG A 24 0.31 18.08 12.15
N TRP A 25 0.77 17.58 11.00
CA TRP A 25 -0.06 16.80 10.07
C TRP A 25 0.02 15.29 10.29
N GLY A 26 1.13 14.79 10.84
CA GLY A 26 1.38 13.37 11.08
C GLY A 26 0.85 12.82 12.41
N LYS A 27 0.01 13.55 13.15
CA LYS A 27 -0.44 13.17 14.52
C LYS A 27 -1.03 11.76 14.61
N THR A 28 -1.79 11.34 13.59
CA THR A 28 -2.40 10.00 13.56
C THR A 28 -1.38 8.90 13.32
N ALA A 29 -0.23 9.22 12.73
CA ALA A 29 0.84 8.28 12.40
C ALA A 29 2.05 8.33 13.34
N LEU A 30 2.15 9.35 14.18
CA LEU A 30 3.27 9.58 15.08
C LEU A 30 2.85 9.47 16.55
N GLN A 31 3.77 9.03 17.38
CA GLN A 31 3.65 9.03 18.83
C GLN A 31 4.90 9.64 19.46
N LYS A 32 4.71 10.44 20.51
CA LYS A 32 5.82 10.93 21.34
C LYS A 32 6.19 9.85 22.35
N GLN A 33 7.47 9.51 22.43
CA GLN A 33 8.01 8.51 23.34
C GLN A 33 8.35 9.15 24.71
N LYS A 34 8.62 8.31 25.71
CA LYS A 34 9.01 8.75 27.06
C LYS A 34 10.22 9.68 27.07
N ASN A 35 11.16 9.49 26.15
CA ASN A 35 12.35 10.32 25.97
C ASN A 35 12.09 11.62 25.18
N GLY A 36 10.83 11.96 24.91
CA GLY A 36 10.42 13.15 24.16
C GLY A 36 10.56 13.06 22.64
N LYS A 37 11.22 12.02 22.11
CA LYS A 37 11.40 11.81 20.66
C LYS A 37 10.12 11.28 20.02
N TYR A 38 9.92 11.59 18.74
CA TYR A 38 8.81 11.02 17.96
C TYR A 38 9.21 9.72 17.27
N ALA A 39 8.28 8.77 17.27
CA ALA A 39 8.36 7.54 16.50
C ALA A 39 7.07 7.35 15.69
N ALA A 40 7.17 6.63 14.58
CA ALA A 40 5.99 6.19 13.85
C ALA A 40 5.25 5.11 14.65
N LYS A 41 3.93 5.24 14.76
CA LYS A 41 3.04 4.23 15.38
C LYS A 41 3.11 2.91 14.61
N LYS A 42 2.58 1.80 15.13
CA LYS A 42 2.48 0.54 14.36
C LYS A 42 1.45 0.63 13.24
N SER A 43 0.40 1.41 13.43
CA SER A 43 -0.63 1.73 12.43
C SER A 43 -0.99 3.21 12.49
N ASP A 44 -1.63 3.71 11.44
CA ASP A 44 -2.13 5.07 11.33
C ASP A 44 -3.50 5.08 10.66
N SER A 45 -4.13 6.24 10.55
CA SER A 45 -5.41 6.46 9.85
C SER A 45 -5.28 7.46 8.68
N LEU A 46 -4.06 7.70 8.19
CA LEU A 46 -3.83 8.62 7.08
C LEU A 46 -4.52 8.10 5.81
N LEU A 47 -5.15 9.02 5.09
CA LEU A 47 -5.76 8.75 3.78
C LEU A 47 -4.65 8.61 2.73
N ARG A 48 -4.77 7.60 1.86
CA ARG A 48 -3.84 7.35 0.76
C ARG A 48 -4.62 6.90 -0.46
N LEU A 49 -4.24 7.36 -1.64
CA LEU A 49 -4.70 6.80 -2.91
C LEU A 49 -3.78 5.63 -3.27
N VAL A 50 -4.38 4.48 -3.56
CA VAL A 50 -3.67 3.26 -3.96
C VAL A 50 -4.39 2.60 -5.12
N MET A 51 -3.63 1.88 -5.95
CA MET A 51 -4.15 1.17 -7.12
C MET A 51 -4.38 -0.31 -6.77
N ILE A 52 -5.58 -0.81 -7.06
CA ILE A 52 -5.97 -2.21 -6.82
C ILE A 52 -6.36 -2.90 -8.14
N PRO A 53 -5.96 -4.17 -8.36
CA PRO A 53 -6.49 -4.99 -9.45
C PRO A 53 -7.95 -5.36 -9.22
N THR A 54 -8.75 -5.21 -10.26
CA THR A 54 -10.15 -5.64 -10.36
C THR A 54 -10.34 -6.51 -11.60
N PRO A 55 -11.44 -7.27 -11.73
CA PRO A 55 -11.72 -8.04 -12.94
C PRO A 55 -11.70 -7.21 -14.23
N ASP A 56 -12.07 -5.94 -14.14
CA ASP A 56 -12.15 -4.99 -15.27
C ASP A 56 -10.86 -4.20 -15.50
N GLY A 57 -9.81 -4.46 -14.72
CA GLY A 57 -8.52 -3.80 -14.87
C GLY A 57 -7.95 -3.30 -13.54
N LYS A 58 -7.57 -2.03 -13.48
CA LYS A 58 -7.07 -1.42 -12.25
C LYS A 58 -7.93 -0.24 -11.88
N ARG A 59 -8.06 0.00 -10.59
CA ARG A 59 -8.83 1.10 -10.05
C ARG A 59 -8.04 1.79 -8.96
N ASP A 60 -8.07 3.12 -8.98
CA ASP A 60 -7.58 3.93 -7.86
C ASP A 60 -8.64 3.98 -6.77
N ILE A 61 -8.21 3.72 -5.54
CA ILE A 61 -9.08 3.73 -4.37
C ILE A 61 -8.42 4.55 -3.26
N ALA A 62 -9.24 5.29 -2.53
CA ALA A 62 -8.80 5.93 -1.30
C ALA A 62 -8.89 4.91 -0.16
N VAL A 63 -7.82 4.75 0.62
CA VAL A 63 -7.77 3.84 1.77
C VAL A 63 -7.29 4.56 3.00
N ARG A 64 -7.79 4.17 4.18
CA ARG A 64 -7.33 4.70 5.46
C ARG A 64 -6.36 3.73 6.14
N GLY A 65 -5.19 4.26 6.48
CA GLY A 65 -4.23 3.60 7.35
C GLY A 65 -3.26 2.66 6.66
N SER A 66 -2.10 2.49 7.29
CA SER A 66 -0.99 1.70 6.74
C SER A 66 -1.27 0.20 6.65
N LYS A 67 -2.18 -0.36 7.47
CA LYS A 67 -2.48 -1.80 7.45
C LYS A 67 -3.07 -2.26 6.11
N GLN A 68 -4.04 -1.51 5.58
CA GLN A 68 -4.65 -1.79 4.27
C GLN A 68 -3.61 -1.70 3.15
N VAL A 69 -2.76 -0.67 3.19
CA VAL A 69 -1.69 -0.49 2.19
C VAL A 69 -0.66 -1.62 2.25
N THR A 70 -0.26 -2.06 3.44
CA THR A 70 0.64 -3.21 3.59
C THR A 70 0.03 -4.48 3.00
N LEU A 71 -1.25 -4.76 3.30
CA LEU A 71 -1.96 -5.92 2.76
C LEU A 71 -1.98 -5.90 1.22
N LEU A 72 -2.30 -4.74 0.63
CA LEU A 72 -2.33 -4.55 -0.82
C LEU A 72 -0.92 -4.67 -1.43
N ALA A 73 0.11 -4.13 -0.79
CA ALA A 73 1.49 -4.27 -1.25
C ALA A 73 1.97 -5.73 -1.23
N GLU A 74 1.62 -6.49 -0.19
CA GLU A 74 1.90 -7.92 -0.15
C GLU A 74 1.17 -8.69 -1.26
N TYR A 75 -0.05 -8.28 -1.59
CA TYR A 75 -0.83 -8.86 -2.68
C TYR A 75 -0.16 -8.60 -4.03
N TRP A 76 0.22 -7.36 -4.30
CA TRP A 76 0.97 -7.01 -5.51
C TRP A 76 2.27 -7.80 -5.65
N ASN A 77 3.02 -7.99 -4.56
CA ASN A 77 4.23 -8.82 -4.57
C ASN A 77 3.95 -10.30 -4.91
N ALA A 78 2.85 -10.86 -4.40
CA ALA A 78 2.44 -12.23 -4.72
C ALA A 78 1.96 -12.37 -6.16
N LEU A 79 1.16 -11.40 -6.63
CA LEU A 79 0.67 -11.33 -8.00
C LEU A 79 1.81 -11.20 -9.00
N HIS A 80 2.75 -10.30 -8.76
CA HIS A 80 3.91 -10.10 -9.63
C HIS A 80 4.75 -11.38 -9.74
N ARG A 81 5.02 -12.05 -8.62
CA ARG A 81 5.73 -13.34 -8.63
C ARG A 81 4.97 -14.40 -9.42
N TYR A 82 3.65 -14.49 -9.24
CA TYR A 82 2.83 -15.41 -10.02
C TYR A 82 2.92 -15.12 -11.52
N LEU A 83 2.80 -13.85 -11.93
CA LEU A 83 2.91 -13.46 -13.35
C LEU A 83 4.30 -13.73 -13.93
N GLN A 84 5.37 -13.66 -13.13
CA GLN A 84 6.73 -13.94 -13.56
C GLN A 84 7.08 -15.43 -13.63
N THR A 85 6.58 -16.23 -12.69
CA THR A 85 7.05 -17.62 -12.51
C THR A 85 5.96 -18.68 -12.66
N GLY A 86 4.70 -18.28 -12.79
CA GLY A 86 3.53 -19.17 -12.73
C GLY A 86 3.20 -19.71 -11.33
N ASP A 87 3.96 -19.36 -10.28
CA ASP A 87 3.77 -19.94 -8.94
C ASP A 87 2.74 -19.16 -8.12
N ALA A 88 1.53 -19.72 -8.06
CA ALA A 88 0.37 -19.18 -7.34
C ALA A 88 0.35 -19.46 -5.82
N SER A 89 1.35 -20.17 -5.26
CA SER A 89 1.36 -20.55 -3.84
C SER A 89 1.17 -19.36 -2.88
N ARG A 90 1.75 -18.20 -3.22
CA ARG A 90 1.63 -16.97 -2.42
C ARG A 90 0.29 -16.25 -2.57
N LEU A 91 -0.48 -16.53 -3.62
CA LEU A 91 -1.81 -15.94 -3.82
C LEU A 91 -2.85 -16.56 -2.90
N LYS A 92 -2.70 -17.84 -2.53
CA LYS A 92 -3.62 -18.57 -1.64
C LYS A 92 -3.93 -17.82 -0.34
N LYS A 93 -2.94 -17.11 0.22
CA LYS A 93 -3.11 -16.35 1.47
C LYS A 93 -4.10 -15.16 1.34
N PHE A 94 -4.54 -14.80 0.15
CA PHE A 94 -5.46 -13.70 -0.13
C PHE A 94 -6.88 -14.17 -0.45
N GLN A 95 -7.13 -15.47 -0.50
CA GLN A 95 -8.47 -15.99 -0.70
C GLN A 95 -9.42 -15.46 0.39
N GLY A 96 -10.54 -14.86 -0.04
CA GLY A 96 -11.52 -14.24 0.85
C GLY A 96 -11.09 -12.92 1.51
N LYS A 97 -9.90 -12.40 1.19
CA LYS A 97 -9.45 -11.09 1.70
C LYS A 97 -9.94 -9.95 0.83
N TYR A 98 -10.07 -8.79 1.44
CA TYR A 98 -10.51 -7.56 0.79
C TYR A 98 -9.71 -6.37 1.31
N ILE A 99 -9.70 -5.30 0.52
CA ILE A 99 -9.29 -3.96 0.94
C ILE A 99 -10.54 -3.14 1.17
N ARG A 100 -10.66 -2.56 2.36
CA ARG A 100 -11.74 -1.61 2.66
C ARG A 100 -11.32 -0.20 2.24
N ASP A 101 -12.10 0.41 1.36
CA ASP A 101 -11.87 1.78 0.93
C ASP A 101 -12.25 2.80 2.04
N ALA A 102 -12.00 4.08 1.79
CA ALA A 102 -12.27 5.17 2.72
C ALA A 102 -13.77 5.45 2.92
N ASN A 103 -14.63 4.95 2.03
CA ASN A 103 -16.09 5.03 2.09
C ASN A 103 -16.72 3.81 2.79
N GLY A 104 -15.92 2.81 3.14
CA GLY A 104 -16.36 1.58 3.81
C GLY A 104 -16.72 0.44 2.87
N VAL A 105 -16.45 0.57 1.57
CA VAL A 105 -16.70 -0.48 0.57
C VAL A 105 -15.56 -1.50 0.60
N ASP A 106 -15.92 -2.78 0.70
CA ASP A 106 -14.98 -3.89 0.65
C ASP A 106 -14.71 -4.31 -0.79
N ILE A 107 -13.44 -4.30 -1.18
CA ILE A 107 -12.99 -4.63 -2.53
C ILE A 107 -12.18 -5.94 -2.45
N PRO A 108 -12.69 -7.05 -2.99
CA PRO A 108 -12.02 -8.34 -2.92
C PRO A 108 -10.65 -8.33 -3.60
N LEU A 109 -9.68 -9.01 -2.99
CA LEU A 109 -8.40 -9.32 -3.63
C LEU A 109 -8.58 -10.59 -4.47
N SER A 110 -8.67 -10.43 -5.79
CA SER A 110 -8.89 -11.56 -6.70
C SER A 110 -7.74 -12.58 -6.62
N VAL A 111 -8.09 -13.87 -6.58
CA VAL A 111 -7.13 -14.97 -6.70
C VAL A 111 -7.49 -15.90 -7.87
N ASP A 112 -8.41 -15.45 -8.74
CA ASP A 112 -8.78 -16.15 -9.96
C ASP A 112 -7.63 -16.07 -10.97
N LEU A 113 -6.90 -17.17 -11.10
CA LEU A 113 -5.73 -17.27 -11.96
C LEU A 113 -6.06 -16.99 -13.44
N SER A 114 -7.26 -17.37 -13.90
CA SER A 114 -7.67 -17.15 -15.28
C SER A 114 -7.86 -15.66 -15.58
N ALA A 115 -8.56 -14.95 -14.69
CA ALA A 115 -8.73 -13.51 -14.76
C ALA A 115 -7.40 -12.76 -14.64
N LEU A 116 -6.54 -13.19 -13.71
CA LEU A 116 -5.21 -12.58 -13.50
C LEU A 116 -4.30 -12.77 -14.71
N ASN A 117 -4.31 -13.96 -15.34
CA ASN A 117 -3.54 -14.21 -16.56
C ASN A 117 -4.02 -13.33 -17.71
N ARG A 118 -5.34 -13.22 -17.90
CA ARG A 118 -5.92 -12.35 -18.94
C ARG A 118 -5.45 -10.89 -18.77
N LEU A 119 -5.52 -10.36 -17.55
CA LEU A 119 -5.08 -9.00 -17.24
C LEU A 119 -3.56 -8.82 -17.36
N GLY A 120 -2.78 -9.86 -16.99
CA GLY A 120 -1.33 -9.88 -17.16
C GLY A 120 -0.92 -9.83 -18.64
N SER A 121 -1.49 -10.71 -19.47
CA SER A 121 -1.23 -10.77 -20.91
C SER A 121 -1.66 -9.49 -21.65
N ALA A 122 -2.70 -8.80 -21.17
CA ALA A 122 -3.13 -7.51 -21.68
C ALA A 122 -2.22 -6.33 -21.26
N GLY A 123 -1.16 -6.58 -20.49
CA GLY A 123 -0.25 -5.54 -19.97
C GLY A 123 -0.83 -4.71 -18.82
N VAL A 124 -2.05 -5.00 -18.38
CA VAL A 124 -2.76 -4.22 -17.35
C VAL A 124 -2.09 -4.36 -15.99
N LEU A 125 -1.45 -5.50 -15.70
CA LEU A 125 -0.81 -5.80 -14.41
C LEU A 125 0.72 -5.77 -14.46
N SER A 126 1.33 -5.13 -15.46
CA SER A 126 2.79 -5.02 -15.55
C SER A 126 3.36 -4.16 -14.41
N PHE A 127 4.66 -4.27 -14.13
CA PHE A 127 5.31 -3.44 -13.11
C PHE A 127 5.24 -1.95 -13.46
N GLU A 128 5.47 -1.61 -14.72
CA GLU A 128 5.38 -0.25 -15.28
C GLU A 128 4.00 0.34 -15.05
N SER A 129 2.99 -0.51 -15.14
CA SER A 129 1.59 -0.16 -14.95
C SER A 129 1.28 0.32 -13.51
N LEU A 130 2.11 0.01 -12.50
CA LEU A 130 1.99 0.54 -11.14
C LEU A 130 2.46 2.00 -11.02
N TYR A 131 3.32 2.44 -11.94
CA TYR A 131 3.92 3.77 -11.94
C TYR A 131 3.40 4.68 -13.05
N ALA A 132 2.76 4.10 -14.07
CA ALA A 132 2.06 4.84 -15.10
C ALA A 132 0.86 5.57 -14.48
N ARG A 133 1.10 6.77 -13.95
CA ARG A 133 0.05 7.77 -13.76
C ARG A 133 -0.20 8.34 -15.15
N THR A 134 -1.35 8.03 -15.73
CA THR A 134 -1.82 8.71 -16.94
C THR A 134 -1.89 10.20 -16.61
N THR A 135 -1.08 11.00 -17.32
CA THR A 135 -1.14 12.47 -17.33
C THR A 135 -2.45 12.96 -17.92
#